data_AF-A0A2N0XXS7-F1
#
_entry.id   AF-A0A2N0XXS7-F1
#
_cell.length_a   1.000
_cell.length_b   1.000
_cell.length_c   1.000
_cell.angle_alpha   90.00
_cell.angle_beta   90.00
_cell.angle_gamma   90.00
#
_symmetry.space_group_name_H-M   'P 1'
#
loop_
_entity.id
_entity.type
_entity.pdbx_description
1 polymer ?
#
loop_
_entity_poly.entity_id
_entity_poly.type
_entity_poly.pdbx_seq_one_letter_code
_entity_poly.pdbx_strand_id
1 'polypeptide(L)'
;MSNVELVKAYTEDLPDLKHLFMPPNLGYVPWERYVRTFTLTKPEKFEDPYIGLGLKVGDKWVGFLGMVRSFREIQGIETEVNNMSTMTVLPEYRTQSLRLFRALKTLKTALFTCLTPSPVTEKVSIKTLGASVHSDKYQVLSESSQDPSTVTVVSDHDQIQQRIDSQWTGLFDEHSQEACFFVLVECEQSECLLLLTERTLQEERYVEVLFYSDLGFFSRWADKISSKLVSSYDVKGVVLDVADTPNVLLDPTKQLAMKEPNLVVRFGEGPLSVPFISLYSEITKMGM
;
A
#
# COMPACT_ATOMS: atom_id res chain seq x y z
N MET A 1 0.57 32.24 21.49
CA MET A 1 0.73 30.99 20.71
C MET A 1 0.91 31.41 19.26
N SER A 2 1.98 30.99 18.60
CA SER A 2 2.16 31.23 17.16
C SER A 2 0.91 30.74 16.41
N ASN A 3 0.39 31.54 15.48
CA ASN A 3 -0.80 31.18 14.71
C ASN A 3 -0.44 30.02 13.76
N VAL A 4 -0.81 28.79 14.14
CA VAL A 4 -0.55 27.60 13.31
C VAL A 4 -1.70 27.47 12.32
N GLU A 5 -1.38 27.51 11.04
CA GLU A 5 -2.33 27.40 9.94
C GLU A 5 -2.38 25.96 9.44
N LEU A 6 -3.57 25.49 9.08
CA LEU A 6 -3.78 24.21 8.43
C LEU A 6 -3.95 24.48 6.93
N VAL A 7 -3.13 23.84 6.10
CA VAL A 7 -3.11 24.07 4.65
C VAL A 7 -3.08 22.74 3.90
N LYS A 8 -3.49 22.76 2.63
CA LYS A 8 -3.17 21.69 1.69
C LYS A 8 -1.72 21.86 1.23
N ALA A 9 -1.07 20.73 0.97
CA ALA A 9 0.27 20.67 0.43
C ALA A 9 0.22 20.06 -0.96
N TYR A 10 1.03 20.58 -1.87
CA TYR A 10 1.06 20.21 -3.28
C TYR A 10 2.45 19.67 -3.67
N THR A 11 2.57 19.14 -4.89
CA THR A 11 3.84 18.53 -5.36
C THR A 11 4.97 19.58 -5.36
N GLU A 12 4.66 20.82 -5.69
CA GLU A 12 5.57 21.97 -5.65
C GLU A 12 6.07 22.33 -4.24
N ASP A 13 5.37 21.93 -3.18
CA ASP A 13 5.78 22.18 -1.79
C ASP A 13 6.82 21.17 -1.28
N LEU A 14 7.07 20.07 -2.02
CA LEU A 14 7.99 19.02 -1.60
C LEU A 14 9.38 19.51 -1.21
N PRO A 15 10.04 20.43 -1.96
CA PRO A 15 11.34 20.97 -1.56
C PRO A 15 11.32 21.62 -0.17
N ASP A 16 10.24 22.35 0.15
CA ASP A 16 10.07 23.05 1.44
C ASP A 16 9.64 22.11 2.57
N LEU A 17 9.13 20.93 2.25
CA LEU A 17 8.78 19.89 3.22
C LEU A 17 9.96 18.98 3.55
N LYS A 18 11.05 19.00 2.76
CA LYS A 18 12.19 18.07 2.87
C LYS A 18 12.73 17.91 4.29
N HIS A 19 12.81 18.98 5.08
CA HIS A 19 13.32 18.91 6.46
C HIS A 19 12.45 18.05 7.39
N LEU A 20 11.17 17.87 7.08
CA LEU A 20 10.28 16.98 7.83
C LEU A 20 10.55 15.50 7.51
N PHE A 21 11.07 15.19 6.33
CA PHE A 21 11.35 13.81 5.89
C PHE A 21 12.77 13.33 6.23
N MET A 22 13.70 14.26 6.47
CA MET A 22 15.10 13.93 6.71
C MET A 22 15.40 13.74 8.21
N PRO A 23 16.52 13.09 8.57
CA PRO A 23 16.94 13.01 9.97
C PRO A 23 16.97 14.41 10.62
N PRO A 24 16.56 14.55 11.89
CA PRO A 24 16.24 13.48 12.85
C PRO A 24 14.78 12.98 12.82
N ASN A 25 13.99 13.35 11.81
CA ASN A 25 12.54 13.07 11.82
C ASN A 25 12.19 11.67 11.31
N LEU A 26 12.39 11.40 10.02
CA LEU A 26 12.14 10.09 9.41
C LEU A 26 13.45 9.46 8.95
N GLY A 27 14.05 10.00 7.88
CA GLY A 27 15.43 9.71 7.48
C GLY A 27 15.74 8.27 7.06
N TYR A 28 14.73 7.42 6.89
CA TYR A 28 14.88 6.00 6.55
C TYR A 28 14.74 5.71 5.04
N VAL A 29 14.29 6.69 4.24
CA VAL A 29 14.08 6.55 2.78
C VAL A 29 14.81 7.67 2.03
N PRO A 30 15.47 7.37 0.88
CA PRO A 30 16.06 8.38 0.02
C PRO A 30 15.04 9.44 -0.44
N TRP A 31 15.45 10.70 -0.50
CA TRP A 31 14.56 11.82 -0.83
C TRP A 31 13.85 11.65 -2.18
N GLU A 32 14.53 11.07 -3.16
CA GLU A 32 14.03 10.83 -4.51
C GLU A 32 12.81 9.89 -4.50
N ARG A 33 12.75 8.93 -3.57
CA ARG A 33 11.59 8.05 -3.41
C ARG A 33 10.39 8.79 -2.83
N TYR A 34 10.59 9.73 -1.90
CA TYR A 34 9.50 10.59 -1.42
C TYR A 34 8.96 11.47 -2.54
N VAL A 35 9.85 12.07 -3.35
CA VAL A 35 9.44 12.88 -4.50
C VAL A 35 8.61 12.05 -5.47
N ARG A 36 9.06 10.85 -5.85
CA ARG A 36 8.29 9.96 -6.73
C ARG A 36 6.95 9.55 -6.11
N THR A 37 6.94 9.18 -4.83
CA THR A 37 5.74 8.72 -4.13
C THR A 37 4.64 9.77 -4.09
N PHE A 38 5.00 11.03 -3.81
CA PHE A 38 4.06 12.14 -3.72
C PHE A 38 3.84 12.87 -5.06
N THR A 39 4.60 12.57 -6.11
CA THR A 39 4.27 13.02 -7.45
C THR A 39 3.08 12.20 -7.96
N LEU A 40 1.96 12.88 -8.23
CA LEU A 40 0.76 12.21 -8.75
C LEU A 40 1.01 11.73 -10.18
N THR A 41 0.74 10.45 -10.46
CA THR A 41 0.89 9.88 -11.81
C THR A 41 -0.13 10.46 -12.80
N LYS A 42 -1.32 10.82 -12.33
CA LYS A 42 -2.45 11.31 -13.13
C LYS A 42 -3.14 12.50 -12.43
N PRO A 43 -2.44 13.65 -12.27
CA PRO A 43 -2.96 14.79 -11.51
C PRO A 43 -4.28 15.33 -12.10
N GLU A 44 -4.49 15.18 -13.41
CA GLU A 44 -5.70 15.60 -14.13
C GLU A 44 -6.98 14.86 -13.72
N LYS A 45 -6.85 13.68 -13.09
CA LYS A 45 -8.00 12.97 -12.52
C LYS A 45 -8.52 13.58 -11.23
N PHE A 46 -7.74 14.42 -10.57
CA PHE A 46 -8.10 15.02 -9.29
C PHE A 46 -8.69 16.41 -9.50
N GLU A 47 -9.85 16.68 -8.90
CA GLU A 47 -10.42 18.04 -8.84
C GLU A 47 -9.46 19.02 -8.14
N ASP A 48 -8.75 18.53 -7.12
CA ASP A 48 -7.72 19.27 -6.38
C ASP A 48 -6.51 18.34 -6.11
N PRO A 49 -5.38 18.52 -6.82
CA PRO A 49 -4.24 17.58 -6.82
C PRO A 49 -3.26 17.80 -5.65
N TYR A 50 -3.78 18.05 -4.44
CA TYR A 50 -2.95 18.09 -3.23
C TYR A 50 -2.41 16.69 -2.88
N ILE A 51 -1.24 16.65 -2.24
CA ILE A 51 -0.50 15.43 -1.87
C ILE A 51 -0.56 15.13 -0.36
N GLY A 52 -1.17 16.04 0.41
CA GLY A 52 -1.16 15.97 1.86
C GLY A 52 -1.86 17.15 2.51
N LEU A 53 -1.96 17.08 3.83
CA LEU A 53 -2.29 18.21 4.69
C LEU A 53 -1.05 18.62 5.47
N GLY A 54 -0.87 19.91 5.72
CA GLY A 54 0.23 20.36 6.56
C GLY A 54 -0.13 21.49 7.50
N LEU A 55 0.82 21.76 8.38
CA LEU A 55 0.76 22.80 9.39
C LEU A 55 1.85 23.83 9.09
N LYS A 56 1.48 25.11 9.04
CA LYS A 56 2.42 26.23 8.82
C LYS A 56 2.44 27.22 9.98
N VAL A 57 3.59 27.85 10.19
CA VAL A 57 3.75 29.06 11.01
C VAL A 57 4.44 30.11 10.15
N GLY A 58 3.67 31.10 9.67
CA GLY A 58 4.12 31.92 8.54
C GLY A 58 4.40 31.01 7.34
N ASP A 59 5.57 31.16 6.72
CA ASP A 59 5.96 30.35 5.56
C ASP A 59 6.58 28.99 5.93
N LYS A 60 6.82 28.74 7.22
CA LYS A 60 7.52 27.52 7.66
C LYS A 60 6.57 26.34 7.84
N TRP A 61 6.82 25.23 7.15
CA TRP A 61 6.19 23.95 7.43
C TRP A 61 6.67 23.37 8.77
N VAL A 62 5.72 23.09 9.65
CA VAL A 62 5.96 22.53 10.99
C VAL A 62 5.32 21.17 11.20
N GLY A 63 4.51 20.71 10.25
CA GLY A 63 3.99 19.35 10.22
C GLY A 63 3.35 19.02 8.88
N PHE A 64 3.26 17.73 8.58
CA PHE A 64 2.75 17.17 7.35
C PHE A 64 2.13 15.80 7.61
N LEU A 65 1.01 15.54 6.94
CA LEU A 65 0.39 14.24 6.78
C LEU A 65 0.26 14.00 5.28
N GLY A 66 1.15 13.16 4.76
CA GLY A 66 1.17 12.79 3.36
C GLY A 66 0.05 11.83 3.02
N MET A 67 -0.35 11.83 1.74
CA MET A 67 -1.32 10.90 1.19
C MET A 67 -0.82 10.41 -0.16
N VAL A 68 -0.69 9.09 -0.31
CA VAL A 68 -0.52 8.48 -1.63
C VAL A 68 -1.90 8.28 -2.20
N ARG A 69 -2.26 9.14 -3.15
CA ARG A 69 -3.61 9.21 -3.73
C ARG A 69 -3.65 8.42 -5.02
N SER A 70 -4.71 7.64 -5.20
CA SER A 70 -4.96 6.83 -6.39
C SER A 70 -6.46 6.71 -6.65
N PHE A 71 -6.83 6.32 -7.87
CA PHE A 71 -8.19 5.91 -8.20
C PHE A 71 -8.22 4.40 -8.38
N ARG A 72 -9.27 3.77 -7.86
CA ARG A 72 -9.48 2.33 -7.98
C ARG A 72 -10.91 2.02 -8.35
N GLU A 73 -11.10 1.02 -9.18
CA GLU A 73 -12.43 0.45 -9.36
C GLU A 73 -12.77 -0.43 -8.15
N ILE A 74 -13.83 -0.06 -7.44
CA ILE A 74 -14.36 -0.81 -6.31
C ILE A 74 -15.83 -1.08 -6.62
N GLN A 75 -16.19 -2.35 -6.82
CA GLN A 75 -17.54 -2.77 -7.20
C GLN A 75 -18.06 -2.04 -8.47
N GLY A 76 -17.20 -1.85 -9.47
CA GLY A 76 -17.55 -1.15 -10.71
C GLY A 76 -17.60 0.37 -10.59
N ILE A 77 -17.24 0.94 -9.44
CA ILE A 77 -17.22 2.39 -9.21
C ILE A 77 -15.78 2.85 -9.02
N GLU A 78 -15.34 3.78 -9.88
CA GLU A 78 -14.06 4.46 -9.68
C GLU A 78 -14.11 5.30 -8.40
N THR A 79 -13.23 4.96 -7.47
CA THR A 79 -13.20 5.49 -6.11
C THR A 79 -11.81 6.02 -5.81
N GLU A 80 -11.73 7.25 -5.31
CA GLU A 80 -10.48 7.82 -4.83
C GLU A 80 -10.08 7.14 -3.50
N VAL A 81 -8.87 6.59 -3.47
CA VAL A 81 -8.26 5.96 -2.30
C VAL A 81 -7.06 6.79 -1.86
N ASN A 82 -7.04 7.13 -0.56
CA ASN A 82 -6.00 7.96 0.04
C ASN A 82 -5.23 7.16 1.10
N ASN A 83 -4.06 6.67 0.73
CA ASN A 83 -3.20 5.98 1.69
C ASN A 83 -2.44 7.02 2.53
N MET A 84 -2.80 7.14 3.80
CA MET A 84 -2.14 8.03 4.75
C MET A 84 -0.70 7.56 4.94
N SER A 85 0.22 8.49 4.70
CA SER A 85 1.66 8.27 4.70
C SER A 85 2.36 9.37 5.49
N THR A 86 3.55 9.06 5.99
CA THR A 86 4.51 10.07 6.43
C THR A 86 3.94 11.15 7.35
N MET A 87 3.37 10.75 8.49
CA MET A 87 2.89 11.71 9.49
C MET A 87 4.04 12.25 10.33
N THR A 88 4.45 13.50 10.09
CA THR A 88 5.52 14.15 10.86
C THR A 88 5.06 15.51 11.37
N VAL A 89 5.26 15.78 12.65
CA VAL A 89 5.05 17.10 13.25
C VAL A 89 6.24 17.40 14.17
N LEU A 90 6.82 18.59 14.01
CA LEU A 90 7.95 19.03 14.84
C LEU A 90 7.57 19.00 16.33
N PRO A 91 8.50 18.63 17.24
CA PRO A 91 8.21 18.35 18.64
C PRO A 91 7.35 19.41 19.36
N GLU A 92 7.67 20.68 19.15
CA GLU A 92 7.02 21.83 19.77
C GLU A 92 5.58 22.09 19.24
N TYR A 93 5.21 21.48 18.11
CA TYR A 93 3.89 21.61 17.48
C TYR A 93 3.04 20.34 17.55
N ARG A 94 3.49 19.27 18.22
CA ARG A 94 2.78 17.97 18.28
C ARG A 94 1.36 18.06 18.82
N THR A 95 1.05 19.04 19.66
CA THR A 95 -0.34 19.28 20.15
C THR A 95 -1.31 19.67 19.03
N GLN A 96 -0.80 20.13 17.88
CA GLN A 96 -1.57 20.50 16.70
C GLN A 96 -1.83 19.33 15.75
N SER A 97 -1.18 18.18 15.94
CA SER A 97 -1.26 17.00 15.07
C SER A 97 -2.70 16.51 14.85
N LEU A 98 -3.56 16.60 15.87
CA LEU A 98 -4.98 16.23 15.79
C LEU A 98 -5.78 17.08 14.78
N ARG A 99 -5.29 18.28 14.43
CA ARG A 99 -5.94 19.11 13.41
C ARG A 99 -5.83 18.49 12.02
N LEU A 100 -4.71 17.82 11.72
CA LEU A 100 -4.52 17.09 10.47
C LEU A 100 -5.55 15.97 10.34
N PHE A 101 -5.71 15.14 11.38
CA PHE A 101 -6.73 14.09 11.41
C PHE A 101 -8.15 14.63 11.28
N ARG A 102 -8.52 15.66 12.04
CA ARG A 102 -9.88 16.22 11.98
C ARG A 102 -10.21 16.77 10.59
N ALA A 103 -9.22 17.34 9.91
CA ALA A 103 -9.40 17.88 8.57
C ALA A 103 -9.65 16.81 7.51
N LEU A 104 -9.20 15.56 7.71
CA LEU A 104 -9.52 14.45 6.80
C LEU A 104 -11.03 14.24 6.67
N LYS A 105 -11.80 14.50 7.73
CA LYS A 105 -13.28 14.42 7.70
C LYS A 105 -13.95 15.43 6.77
N THR A 106 -13.24 16.51 6.43
CA THR A 106 -13.75 17.54 5.53
C THR A 106 -13.41 17.27 4.07
N LEU A 107 -12.56 16.28 3.81
CA LEU A 107 -12.19 15.88 2.46
C LEU A 107 -13.32 15.05 1.87
N LYS A 108 -13.70 15.35 0.63
CA LYS A 108 -14.73 14.61 -0.13
C LYS A 108 -14.15 13.32 -0.70
N THR A 109 -13.46 12.54 0.13
CA THR A 109 -12.92 11.25 -0.30
C THR A 109 -13.66 10.11 0.39
N ALA A 110 -13.86 9.03 -0.36
CA ALA A 110 -14.63 7.89 0.13
C ALA A 110 -13.80 7.01 1.08
N LEU A 111 -12.48 6.94 0.89
CA LEU A 111 -11.62 5.97 1.55
C LEU A 111 -10.25 6.54 1.93
N PHE A 112 -9.90 6.44 3.22
CA PHE A 112 -8.53 6.54 3.68
C PHE A 112 -8.03 5.18 4.18
N THR A 113 -6.76 4.89 3.97
CA THR A 113 -6.08 3.72 4.55
C THR A 113 -4.85 4.16 5.34
N CYS A 114 -4.41 3.34 6.29
CA CYS A 114 -3.13 3.49 6.98
C CYS A 114 -2.60 2.10 7.29
N LEU A 115 -1.52 1.71 6.60
CA LEU A 115 -1.06 0.32 6.59
C LEU A 115 -0.02 0.01 7.66
N THR A 116 0.69 1.05 8.10
CA THR A 116 1.75 0.98 9.12
C THR A 116 1.52 2.03 10.20
N PRO A 117 0.34 2.00 10.87
CA PRO A 117 0.08 2.94 11.93
C PRO A 117 0.99 2.64 13.13
N SER A 118 1.70 3.67 13.61
CA SER A 118 2.22 3.61 14.97
C SER A 118 1.07 3.36 15.98
N PRO A 119 1.35 2.78 17.16
CA PRO A 119 0.30 2.56 18.17
C PRO A 119 -0.47 3.83 18.58
N VAL A 120 0.14 5.01 18.41
CA VAL A 120 -0.52 6.30 18.64
C VAL A 120 -1.41 6.65 17.44
N THR A 121 -0.88 6.53 16.22
CA THR A 121 -1.61 6.76 14.96
C THR A 121 -2.85 5.87 14.88
N GLU A 122 -2.74 4.60 15.27
CA GLU A 122 -3.87 3.66 15.31
C GLU A 122 -4.98 4.17 16.24
N LYS A 123 -4.65 4.42 17.51
CA LYS A 123 -5.61 4.91 18.51
C LYS A 123 -6.26 6.22 18.09
N VAL A 124 -5.48 7.14 17.51
CA VAL A 124 -6.00 8.43 17.03
C VAL A 124 -6.90 8.24 15.82
N SER A 125 -6.55 7.37 14.87
CA SER A 125 -7.36 7.07 13.69
C SER A 125 -8.69 6.45 14.08
N ILE A 126 -8.69 5.46 14.97
CA ILE A 126 -9.92 4.83 15.48
C ILE A 126 -10.80 5.87 16.20
N LYS A 127 -10.25 6.59 17.18
CA LYS A 127 -11.03 7.52 18.02
C LYS A 127 -11.49 8.77 17.27
N THR A 128 -10.66 9.28 16.37
CA THR A 128 -10.92 10.57 15.70
C THR A 128 -11.65 10.34 14.40
N LEU A 129 -11.20 9.40 13.56
CA LEU A 129 -11.75 9.19 12.23
C LEU A 129 -12.84 8.11 12.18
N GLY A 130 -12.94 7.25 13.21
CA GLY A 130 -13.79 6.06 13.14
C GLY A 130 -13.16 4.95 12.29
N ALA A 131 -11.82 4.88 12.27
CA ALA A 131 -11.12 3.81 11.56
C ALA A 131 -11.51 2.44 12.09
N SER A 132 -11.60 1.45 11.21
CA SER A 132 -11.70 0.03 11.53
C SER A 132 -10.44 -0.71 11.10
N VAL A 133 -10.14 -1.81 11.78
CA VAL A 133 -9.11 -2.76 11.34
C VAL A 133 -9.64 -3.46 10.09
N HIS A 134 -8.92 -3.32 8.98
CA HIS A 134 -9.15 -4.09 7.75
C HIS A 134 -8.53 -5.48 7.90
N SER A 135 -7.29 -5.51 8.38
CA SER A 135 -6.56 -6.73 8.64
C SER A 135 -5.48 -6.52 9.69
N ASP A 136 -5.20 -7.57 10.44
CA ASP A 136 -4.14 -7.64 11.45
C ASP A 136 -3.24 -8.87 11.25
N LYS A 137 -3.43 -9.60 10.15
CA LYS A 137 -2.76 -10.87 9.89
C LYS A 137 -2.44 -11.07 8.42
N TYR A 138 -1.38 -11.82 8.20
CA TYR A 138 -1.09 -12.45 6.92
C TYR A 138 -1.54 -13.91 6.92
N GLN A 139 -2.12 -14.37 5.81
CA GLN A 139 -2.27 -15.79 5.50
C GLN A 139 -0.97 -16.28 4.87
N VAL A 140 -0.38 -17.34 5.40
CA VAL A 140 0.71 -18.07 4.76
C VAL A 140 0.12 -19.11 3.81
N LEU A 141 0.52 -19.08 2.54
CA LEU A 141 0.10 -20.08 1.58
C LEU A 141 0.76 -21.43 1.88
N SER A 142 0.03 -22.51 1.63
CA SER A 142 0.61 -23.85 1.73
C SER A 142 1.62 -24.07 0.60
N GLU A 143 2.53 -25.00 0.81
CA GLU A 143 3.40 -25.51 -0.25
C GLU A 143 2.85 -26.84 -0.76
N SER A 144 2.95 -27.06 -2.07
CA SER A 144 2.56 -28.32 -2.67
C SER A 144 3.62 -29.39 -2.41
N SER A 145 3.19 -30.61 -2.07
CA SER A 145 4.05 -31.80 -2.09
C SER A 145 4.23 -32.37 -3.50
N GLN A 146 3.48 -31.86 -4.48
CA GLN A 146 3.58 -32.25 -5.89
C GLN A 146 4.66 -31.42 -6.60
N ASP A 147 5.19 -31.98 -7.69
CA ASP A 147 6.21 -31.31 -8.49
C ASP A 147 5.70 -29.94 -9.00
N PRO A 148 6.33 -28.82 -8.61
CA PRO A 148 5.95 -27.49 -9.07
C PRO A 148 6.41 -27.22 -10.52
N SER A 149 7.04 -28.18 -11.21
CA SER A 149 7.50 -28.03 -12.61
C SER A 149 6.38 -27.70 -13.59
N THR A 150 5.11 -27.99 -13.26
CA THR A 150 3.95 -27.60 -14.06
C THR A 150 3.67 -26.09 -14.03
N VAL A 151 4.31 -25.36 -13.11
CA VAL A 151 4.19 -23.90 -12.96
C VAL A 151 5.50 -23.24 -13.38
N THR A 152 5.43 -22.39 -14.39
CA THR A 152 6.54 -21.53 -14.82
C THR A 152 6.33 -20.14 -14.25
N VAL A 153 7.42 -19.51 -13.82
CA VAL A 153 7.45 -18.12 -13.36
C VAL A 153 8.36 -17.34 -14.29
N VAL A 154 7.79 -16.34 -14.96
CA VAL A 154 8.52 -15.39 -15.80
C VAL A 154 8.64 -14.08 -15.04
N SER A 155 9.87 -13.66 -14.78
CA SER A 155 10.21 -12.42 -14.04
C SER A 155 10.88 -11.38 -14.93
N ASP A 156 11.18 -11.71 -16.18
CA ASP A 156 11.79 -10.78 -17.13
C ASP A 156 10.79 -9.70 -17.53
N HIS A 157 11.16 -8.44 -17.26
CA HIS A 157 10.28 -7.28 -17.43
C HIS A 157 9.76 -7.16 -18.87
N ASP A 158 10.64 -7.32 -19.86
CA ASP A 158 10.28 -7.14 -21.28
C ASP A 158 9.36 -8.27 -21.76
N GLN A 159 9.60 -9.50 -21.31
CA GLN A 159 8.70 -10.63 -21.59
C GLN A 159 7.32 -10.44 -20.96
N ILE A 160 7.25 -9.95 -19.71
CA ILE A 160 5.97 -9.67 -19.07
C ILE A 160 5.24 -8.58 -19.85
N GLN A 161 5.91 -7.46 -20.16
CA GLN A 161 5.30 -6.33 -20.87
C GLN A 161 4.71 -6.72 -22.24
N GLN A 162 5.34 -7.66 -22.95
CA GLN A 162 4.85 -8.15 -24.25
C GLN A 162 3.61 -9.05 -24.15
N ARG A 163 3.32 -9.60 -22.97
CA ARG A 163 2.32 -10.67 -22.77
C ARG A 163 1.15 -10.26 -21.91
N ILE A 164 1.33 -9.27 -21.03
CA ILE A 164 0.24 -8.78 -20.19
C ILE A 164 -0.92 -8.27 -21.02
N ASP A 165 -2.13 -8.54 -20.52
CA ASP A 165 -3.33 -7.92 -21.07
C ASP A 165 -3.24 -6.40 -20.92
N SER A 166 -3.70 -5.70 -21.95
CA SER A 166 -3.83 -4.24 -22.02
C SER A 166 -4.50 -3.60 -20.79
N GLN A 167 -5.43 -4.31 -20.13
CA GLN A 167 -6.07 -3.83 -18.91
C GLN A 167 -5.09 -3.68 -17.73
N TRP A 168 -3.98 -4.41 -17.72
CA TRP A 168 -2.98 -4.40 -16.65
C TRP A 168 -1.75 -3.53 -16.96
N THR A 169 -1.61 -3.01 -18.18
CA THR A 169 -0.49 -2.15 -18.57
C THR A 169 -0.33 -0.94 -17.65
N GLY A 170 -1.44 -0.30 -17.26
CA GLY A 170 -1.40 0.83 -16.33
C GLY A 170 -0.85 0.44 -14.96
N LEU A 171 -1.26 -0.71 -14.42
CA LEU A 171 -0.74 -1.21 -13.15
C LEU A 171 0.76 -1.52 -13.23
N PHE A 172 1.17 -2.14 -14.34
CA PHE A 172 2.55 -2.53 -14.61
C PHE A 172 3.48 -1.32 -14.70
N ASP A 173 3.13 -0.34 -15.55
CA ASP A 173 3.91 0.87 -15.73
C ASP A 173 4.04 1.66 -14.43
N GLU A 174 2.94 1.81 -13.68
CA GLU A 174 2.89 2.58 -12.43
C GLU A 174 3.72 1.99 -11.28
N HIS A 175 4.02 0.69 -11.33
CA HIS A 175 4.77 -0.01 -10.27
C HIS A 175 6.15 -0.53 -10.70
N SER A 176 6.48 -0.46 -11.99
CA SER A 176 7.76 -0.94 -12.55
C SER A 176 9.02 -0.35 -11.89
N GLN A 177 8.91 0.86 -11.32
CA GLN A 177 10.03 1.57 -10.67
C GLN A 177 9.93 1.62 -9.13
N GLU A 178 8.97 0.90 -8.57
CA GLU A 178 8.69 0.88 -7.14
C GLU A 178 9.37 -0.31 -6.43
N ALA A 179 9.24 -0.40 -5.11
CA ALA A 179 9.85 -1.46 -4.30
C ALA A 179 9.00 -2.74 -4.31
N CYS A 180 8.59 -3.14 -5.50
CA CYS A 180 7.82 -4.33 -5.79
C CYS A 180 8.28 -4.90 -7.14
N PHE A 181 7.82 -6.09 -7.47
CA PHE A 181 8.19 -6.74 -8.72
C PHE A 181 7.03 -7.56 -9.26
N PHE A 182 6.99 -7.69 -10.58
CA PHE A 182 5.98 -8.48 -11.27
C PHE A 182 6.51 -9.86 -11.61
N VAL A 183 5.60 -10.82 -11.60
CA VAL A 183 5.82 -12.12 -12.23
C VAL A 183 4.60 -12.52 -13.03
N LEU A 184 4.83 -13.16 -14.17
CA LEU A 184 3.80 -13.87 -14.91
C LEU A 184 3.92 -15.36 -14.59
N VAL A 185 2.85 -15.91 -14.00
CA VAL A 185 2.77 -17.33 -13.66
C VAL A 185 2.03 -18.04 -14.79
N GLU A 186 2.61 -19.11 -15.30
CA GLU A 186 2.01 -19.91 -16.38
C GLU A 186 1.73 -21.33 -15.91
N CYS A 187 0.53 -21.83 -16.21
CA CYS A 187 0.17 -23.22 -16.00
C CYS A 187 -0.92 -23.64 -16.98
N GLU A 188 -0.75 -24.78 -17.64
CA GLU A 188 -1.78 -25.42 -18.49
C GLU A 188 -2.47 -24.44 -19.47
N GLN A 189 -1.69 -23.65 -20.22
CA GLN A 189 -2.14 -22.64 -21.20
C GLN A 189 -2.82 -21.40 -20.61
N SER A 190 -2.86 -21.25 -19.30
CA SER A 190 -3.39 -20.06 -18.63
C SER A 190 -2.27 -19.30 -17.94
N GLU A 191 -2.48 -17.99 -17.78
CA GLU A 191 -1.50 -17.09 -17.19
C GLU A 191 -2.14 -16.24 -16.10
N CYS A 192 -1.36 -15.92 -15.06
CA CYS A 192 -1.77 -15.00 -14.02
C CYS A 192 -0.62 -14.06 -13.67
N LEU A 193 -0.86 -12.76 -13.84
CA LEU A 193 0.05 -11.71 -13.44
C LEU A 193 -0.05 -11.52 -11.93
N LEU A 194 1.09 -11.59 -11.24
CA LEU A 194 1.19 -11.26 -9.82
C LEU A 194 2.04 -10.00 -9.64
N LEU A 195 1.61 -9.13 -8.72
CA LEU A 195 2.47 -8.10 -8.16
C LEU A 195 2.92 -8.55 -6.77
N LEU A 196 4.23 -8.53 -6.53
CA LEU A 196 4.86 -9.08 -5.36
C LEU A 196 5.73 -8.04 -4.67
N THR A 197 5.93 -8.18 -3.36
CA THR A 197 6.97 -7.44 -2.63
C THR A 197 7.66 -8.35 -1.61
N GLU A 198 8.88 -8.02 -1.22
CA GLU A 198 9.58 -8.75 -0.17
C GLU A 198 9.19 -8.22 1.20
N ARG A 199 9.01 -9.13 2.17
CA ARG A 199 8.70 -8.80 3.56
C ARG A 199 9.61 -9.54 4.52
N THR A 200 9.95 -8.89 5.62
CA THR A 200 10.57 -9.56 6.77
C THR A 200 9.55 -9.71 7.88
N LEU A 201 9.17 -10.94 8.20
CA LEU A 201 8.21 -11.28 9.25
C LEU A 201 8.89 -12.22 10.25
N GLN A 202 8.88 -11.87 11.54
CA GLN A 202 9.52 -12.68 12.58
C GLN A 202 10.98 -13.07 12.26
N GLU A 203 11.75 -12.11 11.72
CA GLU A 203 13.16 -12.29 11.30
C GLU A 203 13.38 -13.19 10.06
N GLU A 204 12.30 -13.68 9.45
CA GLU A 204 12.32 -14.53 8.25
C GLU A 204 11.85 -13.74 7.02
N ARG A 205 12.40 -14.06 5.83
CA ARG A 205 12.02 -13.43 4.56
C ARG A 205 10.80 -14.12 3.98
N TYR A 206 9.84 -13.35 3.49
CA TYR A 206 8.64 -13.79 2.80
C TYR A 206 8.45 -12.99 1.52
N VAL A 207 7.67 -13.53 0.59
CA VAL A 207 7.11 -12.77 -0.53
C VAL A 207 5.63 -12.52 -0.25
N GLU A 208 5.22 -11.26 -0.26
CA GLU A 208 3.81 -10.87 -0.16
C GLU A 208 3.21 -10.72 -1.56
N VAL A 209 2.04 -11.34 -1.80
CA VAL A 209 1.25 -11.11 -3.01
C VAL A 209 0.36 -9.89 -2.79
N LEU A 210 0.67 -8.81 -3.51
CA LEU A 210 -0.07 -7.55 -3.48
C LEU A 210 -1.21 -7.52 -4.51
N PHE A 211 -1.17 -8.39 -5.53
CA PHE A 211 -2.18 -8.47 -6.57
C PHE A 211 -2.08 -9.80 -7.32
N TYR A 212 -3.21 -10.29 -7.82
CA TYR A 212 -3.30 -11.35 -8.81
C TYR A 212 -4.37 -10.99 -9.86
N SER A 213 -4.07 -11.21 -11.15
CA SER A 213 -4.99 -10.83 -12.24
C SER A 213 -6.17 -11.77 -12.43
N ASP A 214 -6.06 -13.04 -12.00
CA ASP A 214 -7.10 -14.05 -12.13
C ASP A 214 -7.26 -14.82 -10.81
N LEU A 215 -8.39 -14.58 -10.13
CA LEU A 215 -8.75 -15.22 -8.86
C LEU A 215 -8.91 -16.74 -9.01
N GLY A 216 -9.51 -17.21 -10.10
CA GLY A 216 -9.80 -18.62 -10.32
C GLY A 216 -8.52 -19.41 -10.58
N PHE A 217 -7.65 -18.86 -11.43
CA PHE A 217 -6.32 -19.41 -11.67
C PHE A 217 -5.49 -19.42 -10.38
N PHE A 218 -5.39 -18.27 -9.71
CA PHE A 218 -4.56 -18.13 -8.52
C PHE A 218 -5.00 -19.10 -7.42
N SER A 219 -6.30 -19.17 -7.14
CA SER A 219 -6.84 -20.07 -6.11
C SER A 219 -6.61 -21.55 -6.43
N ARG A 220 -6.73 -21.94 -7.72
CA ARG A 220 -6.51 -23.32 -8.16
C ARG A 220 -5.05 -23.75 -7.99
N TRP A 221 -4.11 -22.85 -8.24
CA TRP A 221 -2.68 -23.16 -8.32
C TRP A 221 -1.85 -22.63 -7.15
N ALA A 222 -2.47 -22.00 -6.15
CA ALA A 222 -1.82 -21.29 -5.05
C ALA A 222 -0.67 -22.07 -4.39
N ASP A 223 -0.89 -23.35 -4.07
CA ASP A 223 0.13 -24.16 -3.40
C ASP A 223 1.37 -24.42 -4.28
N LYS A 224 1.16 -24.63 -5.59
CA LYS A 224 2.27 -24.82 -6.54
C LYS A 224 2.98 -23.50 -6.84
N ILE A 225 2.22 -22.42 -6.96
CA ILE A 225 2.76 -21.06 -7.09
C ILE A 225 3.63 -20.74 -5.88
N SER A 226 3.13 -20.99 -4.67
CA SER A 226 3.85 -20.79 -3.41
C SER A 226 5.18 -21.54 -3.40
N SER A 227 5.18 -22.85 -3.66
CA SER A 227 6.42 -23.66 -3.74
C SER A 227 7.40 -23.14 -4.80
N LYS A 228 6.89 -22.69 -5.95
CA LYS A 228 7.72 -22.15 -7.02
C LYS A 228 8.35 -20.80 -6.66
N LEU A 229 7.61 -19.92 -6.00
CA LEU A 229 8.11 -18.62 -5.53
C LEU A 229 9.10 -18.81 -4.37
N VAL A 230 8.78 -19.68 -3.39
CA VAL A 230 9.69 -20.05 -2.28
C VAL A 230 11.06 -20.47 -2.80
N SER A 231 11.09 -21.38 -3.78
CA SER A 231 12.33 -21.85 -4.38
C SER A 231 13.02 -20.81 -5.28
N SER A 232 12.27 -19.99 -6.03
CA SER A 232 12.85 -19.02 -6.97
C SER A 232 13.46 -17.80 -6.26
N TYR A 233 12.92 -17.42 -5.10
CA TYR A 233 13.33 -16.21 -4.37
C TYR A 233 14.08 -16.49 -3.07
N ASP A 234 14.27 -17.77 -2.70
CA ASP A 234 14.91 -18.21 -1.45
C ASP A 234 14.29 -17.51 -0.23
N VAL A 235 12.99 -17.75 -0.05
CA VAL A 235 12.19 -17.18 1.04
C VAL A 235 11.51 -18.27 1.87
N LYS A 236 11.12 -17.94 3.10
CA LYS A 236 10.47 -18.86 4.03
C LYS A 236 9.06 -19.27 3.58
N GLY A 237 8.38 -18.43 2.82
CA GLY A 237 7.00 -18.66 2.39
C GLY A 237 6.44 -17.51 1.56
N VAL A 238 5.24 -17.74 1.03
CA VAL A 238 4.42 -16.71 0.37
C VAL A 238 3.27 -16.33 1.30
N VAL A 239 3.02 -15.03 1.41
CA VAL A 239 1.97 -14.46 2.26
C VAL A 239 1.03 -13.55 1.51
N LEU A 240 -0.18 -13.43 2.01
CA LEU A 240 -1.18 -12.46 1.58
C LEU A 240 -1.80 -11.81 2.81
N ASP A 241 -2.27 -10.58 2.69
CA ASP A 241 -3.19 -10.03 3.69
C ASP A 241 -4.41 -10.98 3.81
N VAL A 242 -4.79 -11.37 5.03
CA VAL A 242 -5.95 -12.23 5.27
C VAL A 242 -7.24 -11.66 4.65
N ALA A 243 -7.41 -10.34 4.65
CA ALA A 243 -8.59 -9.69 4.06
C ALA A 243 -8.60 -9.75 2.52
N ASP A 244 -7.42 -9.91 1.91
CA ASP A 244 -7.23 -10.03 0.45
C ASP A 244 -7.12 -11.48 -0.02
N THR A 245 -7.14 -12.43 0.92
CA THR A 245 -6.95 -13.85 0.61
C THR A 245 -8.26 -14.49 0.12
N PRO A 246 -8.24 -15.26 -0.99
CA PRO A 246 -9.38 -16.06 -1.40
C PRO A 246 -9.88 -16.98 -0.28
N ASN A 247 -11.19 -17.02 -0.03
CA ASN A 247 -11.77 -17.80 1.06
C ASN A 247 -11.34 -19.28 1.09
N VAL A 248 -11.10 -19.88 -0.08
CA VAL A 248 -10.68 -21.28 -0.21
C VAL A 248 -9.24 -21.53 0.26
N LEU A 249 -8.42 -20.47 0.40
CA LEU A 249 -7.03 -20.53 0.84
C LEU A 249 -6.87 -20.11 2.32
N LEU A 250 -7.93 -19.65 2.97
CA LEU A 250 -7.87 -19.23 4.37
C LEU A 250 -7.71 -20.45 5.29
N ASP A 251 -6.63 -20.44 6.08
CA ASP A 251 -6.35 -21.44 7.11
C ASP A 251 -5.92 -20.69 8.39
N PRO A 252 -6.80 -20.61 9.41
CA PRO A 252 -6.51 -19.94 10.68
C PRO A 252 -5.28 -20.48 11.41
N THR A 253 -4.84 -21.70 11.10
CA THR A 253 -3.64 -22.30 11.70
C THR A 253 -2.34 -21.85 11.02
N LYS A 254 -2.45 -21.20 9.84
CA LYS A 254 -1.33 -20.71 9.03
C LYS A 254 -1.38 -19.18 8.87
N GLN A 255 -1.63 -18.48 9.98
CA GLN A 255 -1.66 -17.01 9.99
C GLN A 255 -0.53 -16.43 10.83
N LEU A 256 0.09 -15.37 10.33
CA LEU A 256 1.10 -14.60 11.02
C LEU A 256 0.50 -13.24 11.42
N ALA A 257 0.68 -12.84 12.67
CA ALA A 257 0.25 -11.52 13.11
C ALA A 257 1.08 -10.43 12.43
N MET A 258 0.41 -9.38 11.98
CA MET A 258 1.07 -8.14 11.57
C MET A 258 1.61 -7.42 12.81
N LYS A 259 2.77 -6.79 12.69
CA LYS A 259 3.30 -5.92 13.74
C LYS A 259 2.38 -4.71 13.96
N GLU A 260 1.87 -4.15 12.86
CA GLU A 260 0.99 -3.00 12.82
C GLU A 260 -0.21 -3.39 11.94
N PRO A 261 -1.46 -3.19 12.39
CA PRO A 261 -2.63 -3.58 11.62
C PRO A 261 -2.86 -2.61 10.46
N ASN A 262 -3.44 -3.13 9.38
CA ASN A 262 -3.97 -2.32 8.31
C ASN A 262 -5.29 -1.67 8.74
N LEU A 263 -5.35 -0.34 8.72
CA LEU A 263 -6.54 0.43 9.06
C LEU A 263 -7.21 1.00 7.82
N VAL A 264 -8.53 1.07 7.88
CA VAL A 264 -9.37 1.70 6.88
C VAL A 264 -10.33 2.69 7.56
N VAL A 265 -10.49 3.86 6.96
CA VAL A 265 -11.46 4.88 7.35
C VAL A 265 -12.36 5.13 6.17
N ARG A 266 -13.67 5.08 6.39
CA ARG A 266 -14.66 5.30 5.37
C ARG A 266 -15.61 6.42 5.74
N PHE A 267 -15.85 7.29 4.77
CA PHE A 267 -16.88 8.31 4.86
C PHE A 267 -18.03 7.92 3.91
N GLY A 268 -19.07 7.25 4.43
CA GLY A 268 -20.24 6.76 3.65
C GLY A 268 -20.84 5.43 4.14
N GLU A 269 -21.96 4.99 3.55
CA GLU A 269 -22.71 3.78 3.93
C GLU A 269 -22.41 2.55 3.03
N GLY A 270 -22.43 1.32 3.60
CA GLY A 270 -22.27 0.03 2.89
C GLY A 270 -20.99 -0.76 3.25
N PRO A 271 -20.88 -2.07 2.96
CA PRO A 271 -19.63 -2.80 3.11
C PRO A 271 -18.67 -2.45 1.95
N LEU A 272 -17.42 -2.13 2.28
CA LEU A 272 -16.37 -1.99 1.27
C LEU A 272 -15.44 -3.20 1.41
N SER A 273 -15.52 -4.11 0.43
CA SER A 273 -14.44 -5.05 0.18
C SER A 273 -13.50 -4.36 -0.79
N VAL A 274 -12.33 -3.93 -0.30
CA VAL A 274 -11.27 -3.37 -1.14
C VAL A 274 -10.17 -4.40 -1.16
N PRO A 275 -10.14 -5.28 -2.17
CA PRO A 275 -9.00 -6.16 -2.29
C PRO A 275 -7.75 -5.31 -2.57
N PHE A 276 -6.63 -5.77 -2.04
CA PHE A 276 -5.30 -5.25 -2.31
C PHE A 276 -5.10 -3.82 -1.81
N ILE A 277 -5.52 -3.52 -0.57
CA ILE A 277 -5.39 -2.16 -0.01
C ILE A 277 -3.94 -1.64 0.00
N SER A 278 -2.97 -2.56 -0.06
CA SER A 278 -1.54 -2.30 -0.12
C SER A 278 -1.03 -1.86 -1.50
N LEU A 279 -1.78 -2.08 -2.59
CA LEU A 279 -1.45 -1.50 -3.90
C LEU A 279 -1.32 0.04 -3.77
N TYR A 280 -0.36 0.66 -4.44
CA TYR A 280 -0.12 2.11 -4.35
C TYR A 280 0.13 2.67 -2.93
N SER A 281 0.50 1.83 -1.95
CA SER A 281 0.83 2.30 -0.62
C SER A 281 2.24 2.88 -0.53
N GLU A 282 2.53 3.63 0.55
CA GLU A 282 3.91 4.04 0.84
C GLU A 282 4.84 2.84 0.99
N ILE A 283 4.34 1.72 1.50
CA ILE A 283 5.11 0.49 1.66
C ILE A 283 5.62 0.03 0.30
N THR A 284 4.71 -0.09 -0.68
CA THR A 284 5.04 -0.54 -2.03
C THR A 284 5.92 0.47 -2.76
N LYS A 285 5.68 1.78 -2.59
CA LYS A 285 6.42 2.83 -3.29
C LYS A 285 7.78 3.17 -2.67
N MET A 286 7.89 3.09 -1.35
CA MET A 286 9.09 3.47 -0.60
C MET A 286 9.97 2.26 -0.21
N GLY A 287 9.42 1.04 -0.19
CA GLY A 287 10.13 -0.20 0.15
C GLY A 287 10.37 -0.36 1.64
N MET A 288 9.30 -0.23 2.43
CA MET A 288 9.31 -0.26 3.89
C MET A 288 8.86 -1.60 4.48
#